data_AF-A0A0R2SF08-F1
#
_entry.id   AF-A0A0R2SF08-F1
#
_cell.length_a   1.000
_cell.length_b   1.000
_cell.length_c   1.000
_cell.angle_alpha   90.00
_cell.angle_beta   90.00
_cell.angle_gamma   90.00
#
_symmetry.space_group_name_H-M   'P 1'
#
loop_
_entity.id
_entity.type
_entity.pdbx_description
1 polymer ?
#
loop_
_entity_poly.entity_id
_entity_poly.type
_entity_poly.pdbx_seq_one_letter_code
_entity_poly.pdbx_strand_id
1 'polypeptide(L)'
;MQGKSRQRELVTGIKRDFDDNIRPEGFYLTKRDHRLVRRLIQHLHSPTPFGFIHAENSKFAEYYFELTVSRLHLMGKNSLISFESLKKRRLIDLLNTEIEGLSLENVSLPGGRDEGRKIVLVPYYAELSAEDWQDIETLCLELPGSNIGLLCGADPGEKSILNSERLARDVRTLHIHFGAPRPRERLMLSAVARSSMRYNHILDILKQLDVYETNTSDRTKVSDVKSDESVNMALFDGYLETAKEALVIDQEAIPTSELPLEEGKNFFGRHLGKGFLAVLVVAMGAAVFWALTKI
;
A
#
# COMPACT_ATOMS: atom_id res chain seq x y z
N MET A 1 -6.89 -18.28 -41.26
CA MET A 1 -7.15 -19.04 -40.01
C MET A 1 -6.16 -18.75 -38.89
N GLN A 2 -4.90 -18.36 -39.16
CA GLN A 2 -3.88 -18.07 -38.11
C GLN A 2 -4.20 -16.88 -37.19
N GLY A 3 -4.88 -15.82 -37.68
CA GLY A 3 -5.22 -14.64 -36.87
C GLY A 3 -6.19 -14.90 -35.70
N LYS A 4 -7.22 -15.73 -35.92
CA LYS A 4 -8.21 -16.09 -34.88
C LYS A 4 -7.61 -16.94 -33.75
N SER A 5 -6.61 -17.78 -34.06
CA SER A 5 -5.91 -18.60 -33.05
C SER A 5 -5.05 -17.73 -32.13
N ARG A 6 -4.29 -16.80 -32.70
CA ARG A 6 -3.41 -15.89 -31.95
C ARG A 6 -4.20 -14.90 -31.08
N GLN A 7 -5.35 -14.44 -31.56
CA GLN A 7 -6.26 -13.57 -30.81
C GLN A 7 -6.89 -14.32 -29.61
N ARG A 8 -7.32 -15.57 -29.83
CA ARG A 8 -7.82 -16.43 -28.74
C ARG A 8 -6.77 -16.66 -27.66
N GLU A 9 -5.54 -17.01 -28.03
CA GLU A 9 -4.44 -17.19 -27.07
C GLU A 9 -4.14 -15.94 -26.24
N LEU A 10 -4.18 -14.76 -26.86
CA LEU A 10 -3.99 -13.48 -26.18
C LEU A 10 -5.12 -13.25 -25.15
N VAL A 11 -6.36 -13.53 -25.55
CA VAL A 11 -7.56 -13.40 -24.72
C VAL A 11 -7.51 -14.34 -23.51
N THR A 12 -7.16 -15.61 -23.71
CA THR A 12 -6.98 -16.56 -22.60
C THR A 12 -5.85 -16.12 -21.68
N GLY A 13 -4.77 -15.56 -22.23
CA GLY A 13 -3.67 -14.99 -21.45
C GLY A 13 -4.11 -13.86 -20.54
N ILE A 14 -4.90 -12.91 -21.06
CA ILE A 14 -5.39 -11.76 -20.29
C ILE A 14 -6.35 -12.20 -19.18
N LYS A 15 -7.29 -13.12 -19.47
CA LYS A 15 -8.21 -13.66 -18.47
C LYS A 15 -7.47 -14.41 -17.36
N ARG A 16 -6.49 -15.23 -17.74
CA ARG A 16 -5.63 -15.93 -16.78
C ARG A 16 -4.87 -14.95 -15.90
N ASP A 17 -4.27 -13.91 -16.47
CA ASP A 17 -3.56 -12.89 -15.70
C ASP A 17 -4.47 -12.14 -14.73
N PHE A 18 -5.73 -11.92 -15.11
CA PHE A 18 -6.75 -11.31 -14.26
C PHE A 18 -7.19 -12.25 -13.12
N ASP A 19 -7.45 -13.52 -13.41
CA ASP A 19 -7.74 -14.53 -12.40
C ASP A 19 -6.55 -14.73 -11.44
N ASP A 20 -5.33 -14.65 -11.97
CA ASP A 20 -4.09 -14.68 -11.19
C ASP A 20 -3.93 -13.45 -10.27
N ASN A 21 -4.78 -12.42 -10.38
CA ASN A 21 -4.80 -11.31 -9.43
C ASN A 21 -5.85 -11.48 -8.32
N ILE A 22 -6.74 -12.47 -8.44
CA ILE A 22 -7.73 -12.80 -7.40
C ILE A 22 -7.05 -13.65 -6.32
N ARG A 23 -7.19 -13.24 -5.07
CA ARG A 23 -6.61 -13.91 -3.90
C ARG A 23 -7.63 -14.00 -2.75
N PRO A 24 -7.40 -14.87 -1.75
CA PRO A 24 -8.28 -14.95 -0.59
C PRO A 24 -8.42 -13.63 0.18
N GLU A 25 -7.36 -12.80 0.21
CA GLU A 25 -7.38 -11.48 0.84
C GLU A 25 -8.10 -10.39 0.02
N GLY A 26 -8.35 -10.62 -1.27
CA GLY A 26 -8.91 -9.59 -2.16
C GLY A 26 -8.35 -9.64 -3.58
N PHE A 27 -8.43 -8.51 -4.28
CA PHE A 27 -8.05 -8.39 -5.68
C PHE A 27 -6.89 -7.40 -5.87
N TYR A 28 -5.85 -7.80 -6.60
CA TYR A 28 -4.75 -6.90 -6.92
C TYR A 28 -4.97 -6.27 -8.29
N LEU A 29 -4.90 -4.94 -8.41
CA LEU A 29 -5.10 -4.29 -9.71
C LEU A 29 -4.01 -4.69 -10.70
N THR A 30 -2.78 -4.84 -10.22
CA THR A 30 -1.65 -5.31 -11.03
C THR A 30 -0.81 -6.37 -10.32
N LYS A 31 -0.04 -7.14 -11.11
CA LYS A 31 1.01 -8.03 -10.59
C LYS A 31 2.10 -7.28 -9.81
N ARG A 32 2.25 -5.97 -10.02
CA ARG A 32 3.18 -5.14 -9.25
C ARG A 32 2.64 -4.92 -7.84
N ASP A 33 1.36 -4.60 -7.71
CA ASP A 33 0.73 -4.34 -6.41
C ASP A 33 0.80 -5.57 -5.51
N HIS A 34 0.56 -6.75 -6.08
CA HIS A 34 0.76 -8.01 -5.36
C HIS A 34 2.20 -8.20 -4.87
N ARG A 35 3.20 -7.87 -5.70
CA ARG A 35 4.62 -7.93 -5.30
C ARG A 35 4.95 -6.93 -4.20
N LEU A 36 4.36 -5.73 -4.24
CA LEU A 36 4.54 -4.70 -3.22
C LEU A 36 3.96 -5.15 -1.88
N VAL A 37 2.70 -5.60 -1.84
CA VAL A 37 2.09 -6.14 -0.61
C VAL A 37 2.90 -7.32 -0.08
N ARG A 38 3.31 -8.26 -0.94
CA ARG A 38 4.17 -9.38 -0.50
C ARG A 38 5.48 -8.89 0.14
N ARG A 39 6.14 -7.89 -0.46
CA ARG A 39 7.37 -7.30 0.08
C ARG A 39 7.11 -6.62 1.42
N LEU A 40 5.98 -5.93 1.56
CA LEU A 40 5.58 -5.29 2.81
C LEU A 40 5.44 -6.31 3.95
N ILE A 41 4.67 -7.38 3.72
CA ILE A 41 4.48 -8.45 4.69
C ILE A 41 5.82 -9.08 5.11
N GLN A 42 6.69 -9.38 4.14
CA GLN A 42 8.02 -9.92 4.42
C GLN A 42 8.87 -8.96 5.27
N HIS A 43 8.73 -7.66 5.06
CA HIS A 43 9.43 -6.63 5.83
C HIS A 43 8.88 -6.51 7.26
N LEU A 44 7.56 -6.63 7.45
CA LEU A 44 6.92 -6.63 8.77
C LEU A 44 7.37 -7.82 9.65
N HIS A 45 7.84 -8.91 9.05
CA HIS A 45 8.44 -10.05 9.75
C HIS A 45 9.98 -9.99 9.80
N SER A 46 10.58 -8.88 9.38
CA SER A 46 12.03 -8.69 9.41
C SER A 46 12.49 -8.13 10.78
N PRO A 47 13.81 -8.02 11.01
CA PRO A 47 14.35 -7.35 12.19
C PRO A 47 13.90 -5.90 12.35
N THR A 48 13.48 -5.25 11.27
CA THR A 48 13.03 -3.85 11.23
C THR A 48 11.60 -3.80 10.69
N PRO A 49 10.60 -4.09 11.52
CA PRO A 49 9.22 -4.42 11.10
C PRO A 49 8.35 -3.19 10.83
N PHE A 50 8.91 -2.16 10.21
CA PHE A 50 8.26 -0.85 10.09
C PHE A 50 7.93 -0.56 8.64
N GLY A 51 6.64 -0.55 8.31
CA GLY A 51 6.13 -0.43 6.95
C GLY A 51 5.14 0.72 6.80
N PHE A 52 5.29 1.48 5.72
CA PHE A 52 4.46 2.63 5.38
C PHE A 52 3.83 2.45 4.00
N ILE A 53 2.50 2.56 3.95
CA ILE A 53 1.71 2.53 2.73
C ILE A 53 1.41 3.96 2.31
N HIS A 54 1.89 4.33 1.13
CA HIS A 54 1.61 5.58 0.45
C HIS A 54 0.72 5.29 -0.75
N ALA A 55 -0.17 6.21 -1.07
CA ALA A 55 -1.04 6.07 -2.23
C ALA A 55 -1.24 7.40 -2.94
N GLU A 56 -1.67 7.34 -4.20
CA GLU A 56 -2.00 8.53 -4.99
C GLU A 56 -3.27 9.24 -4.49
N ASN A 57 -4.21 8.50 -3.89
CA ASN A 57 -5.44 9.05 -3.32
C ASN A 57 -5.94 8.21 -2.14
N SER A 58 -6.93 8.72 -1.42
CA SER A 58 -7.45 8.10 -0.18
C SER A 58 -8.10 6.75 -0.44
N LYS A 59 -8.76 6.57 -1.59
CA LYS A 59 -9.40 5.29 -1.98
C LYS A 59 -8.36 4.18 -2.13
N PHE A 60 -7.22 4.47 -2.76
CA PHE A 60 -6.11 3.52 -2.87
C PHE A 60 -5.43 3.28 -1.52
N ALA A 61 -5.27 4.32 -0.70
CA ALA A 61 -4.68 4.20 0.64
C ALA A 61 -5.50 3.24 1.50
N GLU A 62 -6.82 3.44 1.56
CA GLU A 62 -7.77 2.58 2.24
C GLU A 62 -7.70 1.15 1.73
N TYR A 63 -7.86 0.98 0.41
CA TYR A 63 -7.95 -0.33 -0.21
C TYR A 63 -6.71 -1.19 0.02
N TYR A 64 -5.52 -0.65 -0.22
CA TYR A 64 -4.29 -1.41 -0.07
C TYR A 64 -3.89 -1.61 1.40
N PHE A 65 -4.31 -0.71 2.29
CA PHE A 65 -4.17 -0.93 3.73
C PHE A 65 -5.02 -2.13 4.17
N GLU A 66 -6.33 -2.11 3.89
CA GLU A 66 -7.27 -3.19 4.24
C GLU A 66 -6.88 -4.53 3.61
N LEU A 67 -6.41 -4.51 2.35
CA LEU A 67 -5.95 -5.72 1.66
C LEU A 67 -4.70 -6.30 2.32
N THR A 68 -3.78 -5.44 2.78
CA THR A 68 -2.59 -5.88 3.54
C THR A 68 -2.97 -6.45 4.90
N VAL A 69 -3.89 -5.80 5.62
CA VAL A 69 -4.40 -6.26 6.91
C VAL A 69 -5.12 -7.60 6.77
N SER A 70 -5.98 -7.74 5.76
CA SER A 70 -6.67 -9.00 5.44
C SER A 70 -5.70 -10.15 5.20
N ARG A 71 -4.61 -9.88 4.46
CA ARG A 71 -3.55 -10.86 4.25
C ARG A 71 -2.83 -11.25 5.53
N LEU A 72 -2.51 -10.30 6.41
CA LEU A 72 -1.92 -10.60 7.73
C LEU A 72 -2.87 -11.46 8.57
N HIS A 73 -4.17 -11.16 8.55
CA HIS A 73 -5.19 -11.91 9.29
C HIS A 73 -5.28 -13.36 8.81
N LEU A 74 -5.30 -13.57 7.48
CA LEU A 74 -5.32 -14.90 6.87
C LEU A 74 -4.08 -15.74 7.18
N MET A 75 -2.93 -15.10 7.44
CA MET A 75 -1.74 -15.83 7.90
C MET A 75 -1.90 -16.39 9.32
N GLY A 76 -2.71 -15.75 10.17
CA GLY A 76 -3.09 -16.23 11.51
C GLY A 76 -1.94 -16.29 12.53
N LYS A 77 -0.75 -15.79 12.20
CA LYS A 77 0.43 -15.83 13.07
C LYS A 77 0.62 -14.54 13.88
N ASN A 78 0.21 -13.40 13.32
CA ASN A 78 0.42 -12.09 13.94
C ASN A 78 -0.70 -11.71 14.91
N SER A 79 -0.35 -11.06 16.01
CA SER A 79 -1.31 -10.31 16.82
C SER A 79 -1.47 -8.91 16.22
N LEU A 80 -2.65 -8.59 15.71
CA LEU A 80 -2.92 -7.32 15.04
C LEU A 80 -3.61 -6.36 16.00
N ILE A 81 -3.05 -5.17 16.17
CA ILE A 81 -3.50 -4.17 17.15
C ILE A 81 -3.89 -2.90 16.40
N SER A 82 -5.18 -2.64 16.27
CA SER A 82 -5.67 -1.44 15.59
C SER A 82 -5.55 -0.21 16.49
N PHE A 83 -4.95 0.84 15.95
CA PHE A 83 -4.96 2.17 16.55
C PHE A 83 -6.21 2.93 16.09
N GLU A 84 -7.04 3.33 17.05
CA GLU A 84 -8.24 4.12 16.81
C GLU A 84 -8.12 5.48 17.49
N SER A 85 -7.78 6.52 16.71
CA SER A 85 -7.60 7.89 17.20
C SER A 85 -8.85 8.43 17.94
N LEU A 86 -10.05 8.05 17.47
CA LEU A 86 -11.33 8.48 18.06
C LEU A 86 -11.55 8.02 19.51
N LYS A 87 -10.84 6.99 19.98
CA LYS A 87 -10.96 6.49 21.35
C LYS A 87 -10.21 7.34 22.39
N LYS A 88 -9.59 8.47 22.00
CA LYS A 88 -8.75 9.34 22.87
C LYS A 88 -7.60 8.61 23.57
N ARG A 89 -7.21 7.43 23.06
CA ARG A 89 -6.05 6.69 23.56
C ARG A 89 -4.84 7.16 22.77
N ARG A 90 -3.79 7.62 23.45
CA ARG A 90 -2.55 8.02 22.77
C ARG A 90 -1.82 6.79 22.26
N LEU A 91 -1.08 6.94 21.16
CA LEU A 91 -0.32 5.83 20.60
C LEU A 91 0.68 5.28 21.62
N ILE A 92 1.33 6.15 22.40
CA ILE A 92 2.24 5.76 23.47
C ILE A 92 1.59 4.85 24.53
N ASP A 93 0.31 5.07 24.88
CA ASP A 93 -0.37 4.24 25.88
C ASP A 93 -0.61 2.82 25.35
N LEU A 94 -0.85 2.69 24.04
CA LEU A 94 -0.95 1.41 23.35
C LEU A 94 0.41 0.73 23.30
N LEU A 95 1.44 1.45 22.83
CA LEU A 95 2.80 0.92 22.76
C LEU A 95 3.30 0.46 24.13
N ASN A 96 3.13 1.27 25.18
CA ASN A 96 3.54 0.93 26.53
C ASN A 96 2.86 -0.34 27.03
N THR A 97 1.56 -0.52 26.78
CA THR A 97 0.84 -1.75 27.17
C THR A 97 1.45 -2.99 26.51
N GLU A 98 1.90 -2.85 25.27
CA GLU A 98 2.46 -3.98 24.50
C GLU A 98 3.95 -4.21 24.78
N ILE A 99 4.67 -3.16 25.17
CA ILE A 99 6.08 -3.17 25.59
C ILE A 99 6.21 -3.65 27.05
N GLU A 100 5.19 -3.45 27.89
CA GLU A 100 5.11 -3.90 29.27
C GLU A 100 5.12 -5.44 29.30
N GLY A 101 6.34 -6.01 29.36
CA GLY A 101 6.59 -7.44 29.20
C GLY A 101 7.89 -7.77 28.44
N LEU A 102 8.54 -6.78 27.83
CA LEU A 102 9.83 -6.95 27.15
C LEU A 102 11.00 -6.79 28.12
N SER A 103 11.91 -7.77 28.15
CA SER A 103 13.21 -7.61 28.82
C SER A 103 14.01 -6.52 28.12
N LEU A 104 14.57 -5.58 28.90
CA LEU A 104 15.45 -4.49 28.42
C LEU A 104 16.60 -4.99 27.54
N GLU A 105 17.07 -6.21 27.77
CA GLU A 105 18.13 -6.86 26.98
C GLU A 105 17.72 -7.14 25.52
N ASN A 106 16.40 -7.31 25.27
CA ASN A 106 15.83 -7.60 23.95
C ASN A 106 15.42 -6.33 23.19
N VAL A 107 15.43 -5.16 23.84
CA VAL A 107 14.90 -3.92 23.27
C VAL A 107 15.89 -3.26 22.30
N SER A 108 17.18 -3.30 22.63
CA SER A 108 18.23 -2.56 21.93
C SER A 108 18.81 -3.28 20.71
N LEU A 109 18.64 -4.60 20.59
CA LEU A 109 19.16 -5.38 19.47
C LEU A 109 18.00 -5.79 18.55
N PRO A 110 18.11 -5.59 17.22
CA PRO A 110 17.11 -6.08 16.29
C PRO A 110 16.93 -7.58 16.48
N GLY A 111 15.71 -8.00 16.77
CA GLY A 111 15.37 -9.42 16.85
C GLY A 111 15.56 -10.11 15.49
N GLY A 112 15.54 -11.45 15.49
CA GLY A 112 15.47 -12.22 14.25
C GLY A 112 14.16 -11.99 13.49
N ARG A 113 14.00 -12.70 12.38
CA ARG A 113 12.69 -12.77 11.73
C ARG A 113 11.67 -13.40 12.68
N ASP A 114 10.50 -12.79 12.79
CA ASP A 114 9.42 -13.28 13.64
C ASP A 114 8.07 -13.19 12.91
N GLU A 115 7.48 -14.35 12.66
CA GLU A 115 6.16 -14.46 12.04
C GLU A 115 5.02 -14.28 13.05
N GLY A 116 5.30 -14.42 14.35
CA GLY A 116 4.38 -14.27 15.48
C GLY A 116 4.30 -12.86 16.08
N ARG A 117 4.95 -11.89 15.42
CA ARG A 117 5.09 -10.50 15.89
C ARG A 117 3.74 -9.81 16.12
N LYS A 118 3.68 -8.95 17.13
CA LYS A 118 2.58 -7.99 17.33
C LYS A 118 2.72 -6.84 16.33
N ILE A 119 1.70 -6.53 15.54
CA ILE A 119 1.74 -5.45 14.54
C ILE A 119 0.70 -4.40 14.89
N VAL A 120 1.17 -3.19 15.16
CA VAL A 120 0.32 -2.01 15.33
C VAL A 120 -0.12 -1.53 13.95
N LEU A 121 -1.42 -1.41 13.77
CA LEU A 121 -2.08 -0.97 12.55
C LEU A 121 -2.55 0.47 12.74
N VAL A 122 -1.93 1.39 12.00
CA VAL A 122 -2.32 2.80 11.97
C VAL A 122 -2.92 3.11 10.61
N PRO A 123 -4.26 3.16 10.49
CA PRO A 123 -4.91 3.39 9.20
C PRO A 123 -4.63 4.80 8.68
N TYR A 124 -4.75 5.01 7.37
CA TYR A 124 -4.45 6.31 6.74
C TYR A 124 -5.36 7.45 7.22
N TYR A 125 -6.59 7.14 7.65
CA TYR A 125 -7.55 8.10 8.19
C TYR A 125 -7.33 8.39 9.69
N ALA A 126 -6.33 7.77 10.32
CA ALA A 126 -6.03 8.08 11.71
C ALA A 126 -5.50 9.51 11.82
N GLU A 127 -6.22 10.35 12.55
CA GLU A 127 -5.73 11.68 12.93
C GLU A 127 -4.60 11.50 13.96
N LEU A 128 -3.36 11.60 13.49
CA LEU A 128 -2.15 11.50 14.31
C LEU A 128 -1.69 12.90 14.71
N SER A 129 -1.50 13.10 16.01
CA SER A 129 -0.89 14.33 16.54
C SER A 129 0.63 14.34 16.30
N ALA A 130 1.27 15.49 16.47
CA ALA A 130 2.73 15.59 16.43
C ALA A 130 3.42 14.67 17.46
N GLU A 131 2.78 14.44 18.61
CA GLU A 131 3.26 13.52 19.64
C GLU A 131 3.21 12.07 19.14
N ASP A 132 2.11 11.65 18.51
CA ASP A 132 1.98 10.28 17.96
C ASP A 132 3.04 10.01 16.87
N TRP A 133 3.37 11.02 16.06
CA TRP A 133 4.45 10.90 15.08
C TRP A 133 5.83 10.79 15.72
N GLN A 134 6.07 11.51 16.81
CA GLN A 134 7.30 11.37 17.58
C GLN A 134 7.39 9.97 18.21
N ASP A 135 6.29 9.42 18.70
CA ASP A 135 6.23 8.05 19.23
C ASP A 135 6.53 7.00 18.14
N ILE A 136 5.97 7.17 16.93
CA ILE A 136 6.30 6.34 15.76
C ILE A 136 7.78 6.42 15.44
N GLU A 137 8.36 7.63 15.44
CA GLU A 137 9.77 7.83 15.17
C GLU A 137 10.64 7.13 16.24
N THR A 138 10.34 7.32 17.52
CA THR A 138 11.02 6.65 18.63
C THR A 138 10.92 5.12 18.51
N LEU A 139 9.74 4.57 18.20
CA LEU A 139 9.58 3.13 17.99
C LEU A 139 10.47 2.62 16.85
N CYS A 140 10.48 3.32 15.70
CA CYS A 140 11.28 2.93 14.54
C CYS A 140 12.79 3.04 14.78
N LEU A 141 13.21 4.09 15.50
CA LEU A 141 14.62 4.44 15.65
C LEU A 141 15.29 3.80 16.86
N GLU A 142 14.57 3.69 17.98
CA GLU A 142 15.14 3.36 19.29
C GLU A 142 14.73 1.98 19.79
N LEU A 143 13.65 1.38 19.26
CA LEU A 143 13.09 0.11 19.74
C LEU A 143 12.94 -0.97 18.65
N PRO A 144 13.93 -1.22 17.77
CA PRO A 144 13.80 -2.23 16.71
C PRO A 144 13.71 -3.67 17.24
N GLY A 145 14.17 -3.93 18.47
CA GLY A 145 14.15 -5.26 19.10
C GLY A 145 12.84 -5.65 19.79
N SER A 146 11.88 -4.71 19.88
CA SER A 146 10.67 -4.83 20.72
C SER A 146 9.68 -5.94 20.33
N ASN A 147 9.94 -6.72 19.28
CA ASN A 147 8.97 -7.62 18.66
C ASN A 147 7.59 -6.96 18.44
N ILE A 148 7.60 -5.65 18.16
CA ILE A 148 6.45 -4.86 17.76
C ILE A 148 6.73 -4.32 16.37
N GLY A 149 5.83 -4.62 15.44
CA GLY A 149 5.81 -4.08 14.08
C GLY A 149 4.84 -2.91 13.96
N LEU A 150 5.03 -2.12 12.91
CA LEU A 150 4.15 -1.02 12.57
C LEU A 150 3.77 -1.11 11.10
N LEU A 151 2.47 -1.08 10.81
CA LEU A 151 1.94 -0.82 9.49
C LEU A 151 1.16 0.49 9.54
N CYS A 152 1.68 1.52 8.89
CA CYS A 152 1.07 2.85 8.86
C CYS A 152 0.60 3.21 7.45
N GLY A 153 -0.66 3.58 7.30
CA GLY A 153 -1.16 4.28 6.12
C GLY A 153 -0.77 5.75 6.18
N ALA A 154 -0.19 6.27 5.11
CA ALA A 154 0.08 7.69 4.96
C ALA A 154 -1.11 8.41 4.34
N ASP A 155 -1.42 9.62 4.82
CA ASP A 155 -2.42 10.46 4.19
C ASP A 155 -1.92 10.93 2.80
N PRO A 156 -2.64 10.64 1.71
CA PRO A 156 -2.31 11.11 0.37
C PRO A 156 -2.47 12.62 0.16
N GLY A 157 -3.26 13.31 1.00
CA GLY A 157 -3.53 14.74 0.88
C GLY A 157 -2.49 15.64 1.57
N GLU A 158 -1.90 15.15 2.66
CA GLU A 158 -0.93 15.92 3.42
C GLU A 158 0.51 15.71 2.95
N LYS A 159 1.13 16.80 2.51
CA LYS A 159 2.60 16.91 2.39
C LYS A 159 3.30 16.87 3.76
N SER A 160 2.60 16.81 4.91
CA SER A 160 3.14 17.40 6.14
C SER A 160 3.86 16.49 7.13
N ILE A 161 3.60 15.19 7.28
CA ILE A 161 4.04 14.55 8.55
C ILE A 161 4.92 13.29 8.44
N LEU A 162 4.91 12.59 7.30
CA LEU A 162 6.05 11.71 6.94
C LEU A 162 7.26 12.48 6.38
N ASN A 163 7.19 13.82 6.36
CA ASN A 163 8.31 14.73 6.12
C ASN A 163 9.30 14.83 7.29
N SER A 164 9.20 13.97 8.31
CA SER A 164 10.41 13.55 9.00
C SER A 164 11.35 12.96 7.94
N GLU A 165 12.22 13.80 7.36
CA GLU A 165 13.27 13.37 6.41
C GLU A 165 14.05 12.18 6.98
N ARG A 166 14.05 12.04 8.31
CA ARG A 166 14.63 10.94 9.05
C ARG A 166 13.90 9.62 8.77
N LEU A 167 12.59 9.52 8.99
CA LEU A 167 11.84 8.28 8.73
C LEU A 167 11.82 7.91 7.25
N ALA A 168 11.62 8.90 6.37
CA ALA A 168 11.58 8.67 4.92
C ALA A 168 12.92 8.21 4.32
N ARG A 169 14.04 8.55 4.95
CA ARG A 169 15.40 8.15 4.53
C ARG A 169 15.99 7.03 5.37
N ASP A 170 15.30 6.55 6.41
CA ASP A 170 15.82 5.47 7.25
C ASP A 170 15.77 4.15 6.47
N VAL A 171 16.87 3.40 6.51
CA VAL A 171 17.00 2.11 5.83
C VAL A 171 16.18 1.01 6.53
N ARG A 172 15.78 1.24 7.78
CA ARG A 172 15.00 0.31 8.61
C ARG A 172 13.50 0.35 8.32
N THR A 173 13.02 1.44 7.74
CA THR A 173 11.62 1.60 7.34
C THR A 173 11.44 1.18 5.89
N LEU A 174 10.28 0.62 5.54
CA LEU A 174 9.92 0.32 4.16
C LEU A 174 8.74 1.18 3.74
N HIS A 175 8.98 2.03 2.75
CA HIS A 175 7.95 2.86 2.14
C HIS A 175 7.52 2.25 0.81
N ILE A 176 6.23 1.96 0.67
CA ILE A 176 5.63 1.42 -0.56
C ILE A 176 4.60 2.41 -1.08
N HIS A 177 4.60 2.61 -2.40
CA HIS A 177 3.70 3.56 -3.07
C HIS A 177 2.80 2.81 -4.06
N PHE A 178 1.49 2.96 -3.86
CA PHE A 178 0.46 2.51 -4.77
C PHE A 178 -0.05 3.68 -5.61
N GLY A 179 -0.30 3.44 -6.89
CA GLY A 179 -0.84 4.43 -7.80
C GLY A 179 -1.88 3.82 -8.71
N ALA A 180 -2.58 4.67 -9.44
CA ALA A 180 -3.55 4.23 -10.42
C ALA A 180 -2.88 3.35 -11.49
N PRO A 181 -3.53 2.27 -11.95
CA PRO A 181 -3.06 1.53 -13.10
C PRO A 181 -2.99 2.43 -14.34
N ARG A 182 -2.12 2.08 -15.28
CA ARG A 182 -1.99 2.81 -16.54
C ARG A 182 -3.33 2.79 -17.28
N PRO A 183 -3.68 3.80 -18.10
CA PRO A 183 -4.95 3.85 -18.83
C PRO A 183 -5.30 2.53 -19.55
N ARG A 184 -4.30 1.94 -20.21
CA ARG A 184 -4.42 0.63 -20.87
C ARG A 184 -4.79 -0.51 -19.91
N GLU A 185 -4.21 -0.53 -18.72
CA GLU A 185 -4.50 -1.55 -17.69
C GLU A 185 -5.92 -1.35 -17.16
N ARG A 186 -6.36 -0.11 -16.94
CA ARG A 186 -7.73 0.20 -16.50
C ARG A 186 -8.79 -0.29 -17.49
N LEU A 187 -8.57 -0.03 -18.77
CA LEU A 187 -9.44 -0.53 -19.85
C LEU A 187 -9.51 -2.06 -19.86
N MET A 188 -8.36 -2.74 -19.74
CA MET A 188 -8.30 -4.19 -19.70
C MET A 188 -9.00 -4.77 -18.46
N LEU A 189 -8.73 -4.23 -17.27
CA LEU A 189 -9.36 -4.63 -16.02
C LEU A 189 -10.88 -4.49 -16.12
N SER A 190 -11.36 -3.36 -16.64
CA SER A 190 -12.79 -3.07 -16.80
C SER A 190 -13.45 -3.95 -17.86
N ALA A 191 -12.75 -4.26 -18.97
CA ALA A 191 -13.24 -5.17 -20.00
C ALA A 191 -13.38 -6.62 -19.49
N VAL A 192 -12.36 -7.12 -18.77
CA VAL A 192 -12.42 -8.48 -18.19
C VAL A 192 -13.50 -8.57 -17.12
N ALA A 193 -13.57 -7.61 -16.20
CA ALA A 193 -14.57 -7.61 -15.13
C ALA A 193 -16.02 -7.59 -15.68
N ARG A 194 -16.27 -6.86 -16.79
CA ARG A 194 -17.59 -6.83 -17.46
C ARG A 194 -17.95 -8.13 -18.18
N SER A 195 -16.97 -8.93 -18.56
CA SER A 195 -17.20 -10.10 -19.42
C SER A 195 -17.83 -11.31 -18.72
N SER A 196 -17.95 -11.28 -17.40
CA SER A 196 -18.52 -12.38 -16.63
C SER A 196 -19.12 -11.89 -15.33
N MET A 197 -20.32 -12.39 -15.02
CA MET A 197 -21.00 -12.12 -13.74
C MET A 197 -20.19 -12.61 -12.53
N ARG A 198 -19.26 -13.56 -12.71
CA ARG A 198 -18.33 -14.02 -11.66
C ARG A 198 -17.49 -12.88 -11.09
N TYR A 199 -17.22 -11.85 -11.88
CA TYR A 199 -16.36 -10.73 -11.50
C TYR A 199 -17.14 -9.50 -11.03
N ASN A 200 -18.44 -9.62 -10.74
CA ASN A 200 -19.27 -8.49 -10.28
C ASN A 200 -18.67 -7.77 -9.06
N HIS A 201 -18.20 -8.53 -8.07
CA HIS A 201 -17.54 -7.94 -6.89
C HIS A 201 -16.25 -7.16 -7.25
N ILE A 202 -15.49 -7.62 -8.26
CA ILE A 202 -14.29 -6.92 -8.75
C ILE A 202 -14.69 -5.67 -9.50
N LEU A 203 -15.77 -5.72 -10.28
CA LEU A 203 -16.30 -4.56 -10.97
C LEU A 203 -16.75 -3.47 -9.98
N ASP A 204 -17.31 -3.86 -8.83
CA ASP A 204 -17.65 -2.93 -7.74
C ASP A 204 -16.39 -2.32 -7.11
N ILE A 205 -15.34 -3.12 -6.88
CA ILE A 205 -14.03 -2.63 -6.44
C ILE A 205 -13.48 -1.60 -7.44
N LEU A 206 -13.47 -1.90 -8.74
CA LEU A 206 -12.96 -0.98 -9.77
C LEU A 206 -13.74 0.34 -9.79
N LYS A 207 -15.06 0.31 -9.57
CA LYS A 207 -15.89 1.52 -9.44
C LYS A 207 -15.56 2.31 -8.19
N GLN A 208 -15.44 1.64 -7.04
CA GLN A 208 -15.11 2.30 -5.77
C GLN A 208 -13.77 3.03 -5.86
N LEU A 209 -12.79 2.45 -6.55
CA LEU A 209 -11.46 3.00 -6.75
C LEU A 209 -11.34 4.03 -7.90
N ASP A 210 -12.43 4.36 -8.59
CA ASP A 210 -12.43 5.19 -9.82
C ASP A 210 -11.47 4.68 -10.92
N VAL A 211 -11.29 3.36 -10.98
CA VAL A 211 -10.47 2.67 -12.00
C VAL A 211 -11.35 2.13 -13.14
N TYR A 212 -12.66 2.07 -12.92
CA TYR A 212 -13.62 1.58 -13.88
C TYR A 212 -13.73 2.51 -15.10
N GLU A 213 -13.43 1.97 -16.27
CA GLU A 213 -13.55 2.65 -17.56
C GLU A 213 -14.66 1.99 -18.38
N THR A 214 -15.66 2.78 -18.77
CA THR A 214 -16.60 2.40 -19.85
C THR A 214 -15.97 2.80 -21.17
N ASN A 215 -15.98 1.90 -22.16
CA ASN A 215 -15.65 2.33 -23.51
C ASN A 215 -16.68 3.40 -23.93
N THR A 216 -16.26 4.44 -24.64
CA THR A 216 -17.14 5.47 -25.23
C THR A 216 -18.22 4.88 -26.17
N SER A 217 -18.11 3.59 -26.52
CA SER A 217 -19.07 2.83 -27.32
C SER A 217 -20.11 2.03 -26.52
N ASP A 218 -20.18 2.13 -25.18
CA ASP A 218 -21.16 1.45 -24.31
C ASP A 218 -22.60 2.02 -24.41
N ARG A 219 -23.14 2.18 -25.63
CA ARG A 219 -24.58 2.39 -25.86
C ARG A 219 -25.38 1.09 -26.02
N THR A 220 -24.75 -0.07 -25.90
CA THR A 220 -25.47 -1.35 -25.90
C THR A 220 -25.88 -1.71 -24.48
N LYS A 221 -27.15 -1.41 -24.18
CA LYS A 221 -27.87 -1.82 -22.96
C LYS A 221 -27.68 -3.32 -22.74
N VAL A 222 -27.01 -3.68 -21.66
CA VAL A 222 -26.99 -5.05 -21.12
C VAL A 222 -28.32 -5.26 -20.39
N SER A 223 -29.37 -5.49 -21.15
CA SER A 223 -30.61 -6.08 -20.65
C SER A 223 -30.91 -7.28 -21.56
N ASP A 224 -30.94 -8.46 -20.94
CA ASP A 224 -31.29 -9.77 -21.51
C ASP A 224 -30.25 -10.45 -22.40
N VAL A 225 -29.26 -11.09 -21.78
CA VAL A 225 -28.52 -12.17 -22.44
C VAL A 225 -28.31 -13.34 -21.47
N LYS A 226 -28.93 -14.47 -21.79
CA LYS A 226 -28.75 -15.74 -21.07
C LYS A 226 -27.29 -16.18 -21.13
N SER A 227 -26.78 -16.64 -20.00
CA SER A 227 -25.40 -17.07 -19.78
C SER A 227 -25.01 -18.24 -20.71
N ASP A 228 -24.32 -17.92 -21.79
CA ASP A 228 -23.63 -18.91 -22.62
C ASP A 228 -22.18 -18.46 -22.79
N GLU A 229 -21.21 -19.35 -22.52
CA GLU A 229 -19.77 -19.02 -22.52
C GLU A 229 -19.30 -18.49 -23.89
N SER A 230 -19.96 -18.92 -24.96
CA SER A 230 -19.74 -18.45 -26.33
C SER A 230 -20.10 -16.97 -26.51
N VAL A 231 -21.13 -16.48 -25.82
CA VAL A 231 -21.60 -15.10 -25.88
C VAL A 231 -20.75 -14.19 -24.99
N ASN A 232 -20.29 -14.70 -23.85
CA ASN A 232 -19.31 -14.01 -23.01
C ASN A 232 -17.95 -13.84 -23.71
N MET A 233 -17.54 -14.80 -24.56
CA MET A 233 -16.37 -14.64 -25.42
C MET A 233 -16.58 -13.57 -26.50
N ALA A 234 -17.74 -13.53 -27.16
CA ALA A 234 -18.03 -12.52 -28.18
C ALA A 234 -18.12 -11.09 -27.62
N LEU A 235 -18.75 -10.93 -26.44
CA LEU A 235 -18.81 -9.65 -25.72
C LEU A 235 -17.42 -9.22 -25.24
N PHE A 236 -16.63 -10.16 -24.72
CA PHE A 236 -15.25 -9.90 -24.33
C PHE A 236 -14.36 -9.50 -25.50
N ASP A 237 -14.44 -10.22 -26.62
CA ASP A 237 -13.71 -9.88 -27.85
C ASP A 237 -14.12 -8.49 -28.35
N GLY A 238 -15.40 -8.13 -28.26
CA GLY A 238 -15.89 -6.78 -28.53
C GLY A 238 -15.27 -5.72 -27.61
N TYR A 239 -15.32 -5.92 -26.29
CA TYR A 239 -14.72 -4.97 -25.33
C TYR A 239 -13.21 -4.84 -25.50
N LEU A 240 -12.53 -5.93 -25.84
CA LEU A 240 -11.07 -6.00 -25.96
C LEU A 240 -10.58 -5.45 -27.30
N GLU A 241 -11.32 -5.64 -28.39
CA GLU A 241 -11.05 -4.97 -29.67
C GLU A 241 -11.33 -3.46 -29.56
N THR A 242 -12.43 -3.04 -28.95
CA THR A 242 -12.69 -1.59 -28.72
C THR A 242 -11.63 -0.95 -27.81
N ALA A 243 -11.16 -1.67 -26.79
CA ALA A 243 -10.06 -1.18 -25.95
C ALA A 243 -8.74 -1.09 -26.73
N LYS A 244 -8.46 -1.99 -27.68
CA LYS A 244 -7.29 -1.89 -28.57
C LYS A 244 -7.42 -0.77 -29.58
N GLU A 245 -8.60 -0.56 -30.16
CA GLU A 245 -8.87 0.51 -31.13
C GLU A 245 -8.73 1.89 -30.48
N ALA A 246 -9.26 2.08 -29.27
CA ALA A 246 -9.08 3.31 -28.49
C ALA A 246 -7.59 3.63 -28.22
N LEU A 247 -6.74 2.60 -28.10
CA LEU A 247 -5.30 2.76 -27.87
C LEU A 247 -4.50 3.11 -29.14
N VAL A 248 -5.03 2.84 -30.34
CA VAL A 248 -4.40 3.23 -31.61
C VAL A 248 -4.62 4.72 -31.88
N ILE A 249 -5.80 5.23 -31.52
CA ILE A 249 -6.18 6.63 -31.73
C ILE A 249 -5.35 7.58 -30.84
N ASP A 250 -5.01 7.18 -29.61
CA ASP A 250 -4.15 7.98 -28.71
C ASP A 250 -2.68 8.07 -29.17
N GLN A 251 -2.20 7.17 -30.02
CA GLN A 251 -0.83 7.23 -30.57
C GLN A 251 -0.70 8.19 -31.76
N GLU A 252 -1.79 8.51 -32.45
CA GLU A 252 -1.80 9.45 -33.58
C GLU A 252 -2.00 10.91 -33.14
N ALA A 253 -2.27 11.17 -31.86
CA ALA A 253 -2.60 12.49 -31.31
C ALA A 253 -1.44 13.18 -30.54
N ILE A 254 -0.18 12.93 -30.90
CA ILE A 254 0.95 13.76 -30.43
C ILE A 254 1.27 14.81 -31.51
N PRO A 255 0.95 16.10 -31.32
CA PRO A 255 1.52 17.15 -32.15
C PRO A 255 2.99 17.32 -31.76
N THR A 256 3.85 17.15 -32.75
CA THR A 256 5.28 17.46 -32.70
C THR A 256 5.47 18.92 -32.31
N SER A 257 5.91 19.19 -31.09
CA SER A 257 6.54 20.47 -30.73
C SER A 257 7.87 20.20 -30.05
N GLU A 258 8.93 20.43 -30.81
CA GLU A 258 10.32 20.50 -30.38
C GLU A 258 10.50 21.54 -29.28
N LEU A 259 11.22 21.21 -28.19
CA LEU A 259 12.05 22.16 -27.45
C LEU A 259 13.24 21.44 -26.75
N PRO A 260 14.38 22.13 -26.56
CA PRO A 260 15.71 21.51 -26.45
C PRO A 260 16.22 21.30 -25.00
N LEU A 261 17.29 20.51 -24.93
CA LEU A 261 18.17 20.26 -23.78
C LEU A 261 18.86 21.53 -23.25
N GLU A 262 18.92 21.69 -21.93
CA GLU A 262 20.04 22.36 -21.25
C GLU A 262 20.43 21.67 -19.93
N GLU A 263 21.74 21.65 -19.71
CA GLU A 263 22.51 21.14 -18.57
C GLU A 263 22.52 22.12 -17.38
N GLY A 264 22.84 21.66 -16.14
CA GLY A 264 23.16 22.62 -15.07
C GLY A 264 23.37 22.10 -13.63
N LYS A 265 24.53 21.49 -13.38
CA LYS A 265 25.40 21.53 -12.16
C LYS A 265 24.89 22.03 -10.78
N ASN A 266 25.25 21.22 -9.77
CA ASN A 266 25.90 21.53 -8.47
C ASN A 266 25.28 22.52 -7.48
N PHE A 267 25.05 22.09 -6.23
CA PHE A 267 25.48 22.86 -5.05
C PHE A 267 25.74 21.96 -3.81
N PHE A 268 26.90 22.18 -3.19
CA PHE A 268 27.47 21.52 -2.02
C PHE A 268 27.19 22.39 -0.78
N GLY A 269 27.05 21.83 0.44
CA GLY A 269 27.27 22.66 1.65
C GLY A 269 26.63 22.23 2.98
N ARG A 270 27.41 21.49 3.78
CA ARG A 270 27.59 21.53 5.25
C ARG A 270 26.53 22.25 6.12
N HIS A 271 26.00 21.55 7.12
CA HIS A 271 26.12 21.98 8.53
C HIS A 271 25.90 20.82 9.53
N LEU A 272 26.99 20.43 10.21
CA LEU A 272 26.98 19.78 11.51
C LEU A 272 26.75 20.87 12.58
N GLY A 273 25.93 20.59 13.60
CA GLY A 273 25.82 21.51 14.74
C GLY A 273 24.80 21.15 15.82
N LYS A 274 25.25 20.41 16.84
CA LYS A 274 24.93 20.63 18.26
C LYS A 274 23.44 20.64 18.68
N GLY A 275 22.85 19.45 18.85
CA GLY A 275 21.59 19.28 19.61
C GLY A 275 21.49 17.98 20.41
N PHE A 276 22.49 17.10 20.33
CA PHE A 276 22.32 15.67 20.66
C PHE A 276 22.61 15.27 22.12
N LEU A 277 22.81 16.23 23.04
CA LEU A 277 23.20 15.92 24.43
C LEU A 277 22.13 16.26 25.49
N ALA A 278 21.02 16.92 25.11
CA ALA A 278 20.00 17.35 26.07
C ALA A 278 18.87 16.31 26.29
N VAL A 279 18.59 15.46 25.30
CA VAL A 279 17.44 14.53 25.37
C VAL A 279 17.77 13.26 26.17
N LEU A 280 19.04 12.84 26.20
CA LEU A 280 19.48 11.64 26.92
C LEU A 280 19.42 11.80 28.46
N VAL A 281 19.51 13.03 28.97
CA VAL A 281 19.48 13.32 30.42
C VAL A 281 18.05 13.34 30.96
N VAL A 282 17.05 13.71 30.13
CA VAL A 282 15.64 13.76 30.57
C VAL A 282 15.03 12.35 30.63
N ALA A 283 15.38 11.46 29.70
CA ALA A 283 14.89 10.08 29.70
C ALA A 283 15.47 9.24 30.85
N MET A 284 16.75 9.42 31.20
CA MET A 284 17.33 8.74 32.37
C MET A 284 16.83 9.30 33.71
N GLY A 285 16.50 10.59 33.79
CA GLY A 285 15.97 11.21 35.00
C GLY A 285 14.59 10.68 35.39
N ALA A 286 13.70 10.45 34.41
CA ALA A 286 12.35 9.96 34.67
C ALA A 286 12.33 8.49 35.15
N ALA A 287 13.22 7.64 34.61
CA ALA A 287 13.34 6.25 35.03
C ALA A 287 13.91 6.09 36.45
N VAL A 288 14.87 6.95 36.84
CA VAL A 288 15.46 6.94 38.20
C VAL A 288 14.49 7.52 39.24
N PHE A 289 13.70 8.53 38.88
CA PHE A 289 12.72 9.12 39.80
C PHE A 289 11.52 8.20 40.07
N TRP A 290 11.14 7.36 39.09
CA TRP A 290 10.10 6.35 39.28
C TRP A 290 10.57 5.15 40.13
N ALA A 291 11.85 4.80 40.06
CA ALA A 291 12.43 3.73 40.88
C ALA A 291 12.61 4.12 42.36
N LEU A 292 12.86 5.40 42.66
CA LEU A 292 13.10 5.88 44.04
C LEU A 292 11.82 6.19 44.83
N THR A 293 10.65 6.23 44.18
CA THR A 293 9.36 6.49 44.85
C THR A 293 8.62 5.20 45.25
N LYS A 294 9.21 4.03 45.00
CA LYS A 294 8.68 2.70 45.36
C LYS A 294 9.50 1.95 46.44
N ILE A 295 10.42 2.63 47.13
CA ILE A 295 11.11 2.15 48.35
C ILE A 295 10.71 3.07 49.50
#